data_AF-A0A1Y4RYS1-F1
#
_entry.id   AF-A0A1Y4RYS1-F1
#
_cell.length_a   1.000
_cell.length_b   1.000
_cell.length_c   1.000
_cell.angle_alpha   90.00
_cell.angle_beta   90.00
_cell.angle_gamma   90.00
#
_symmetry.space_group_name_H-M   'P 1'
#
loop_
_entity.id
_entity.type
_entity.pdbx_description
1 polymer ?
#
loop_
_entity_poly.entity_id
_entity_poly.type
_entity_poly.pdbx_seq_one_letter_code
_entity_poly.pdbx_strand_id
1 'polypeptide(L)'
;METMQVKQDTEQTELETAAPAFQPPKKKPKWLKWVKRLIALAVVAALVIFLLRSCGGGGGMVSANTYRLEPASMQDLTVSVTGTGTIEPIHSYKVTTLVKGEILEAPFEEGDTVHKGDVLFRIDAKDVENSIQQAQIAVDNAQLSLESARLSYQDLLKNQKDQKKNLQVKATDSGVITKLHVEAGDTLTAGAPIADLLDRDHMKLTVSFHSVDAATFYVGQSATIRVDGTGESLTGTIDSIAATDSVGPGGTLVREVTLMVNNPGALSDTSTGTASVGGKDCASGGTFAYAASAQILAQTSGKLETLTVKEGSHVTKNQVIGSFEETDLATQIENARIAVENAENAVENAQLTLKNAQDSLENYTITSTIDGTVIEKNLDVGDNIDGTSTMSTGTTYPAVIYDLSGLTFDINIHELDINQIQVGQKVEITSQAVDGKTFTGHVDKVNINGVTTSGTTNYPVTIRLDETGELLPGMNVSARIIVEEQGQALCVPIEAVDRENGGTVLLPGPDAVYDKEGNLVSPGTIESRTVTLGRNNDSYIEILDGLSEGEQVLIQNPVGSSMIAVMGG
;
A
#
# COMPACT_ATOMS: atom_id res chain seq x y z
N MET A 1 58.65 -24.08 0.41
CA MET A 1 59.25 -24.44 1.72
C MET A 1 58.12 -24.97 2.57
N GLU A 2 58.11 -26.29 2.67
CA GLU A 2 57.19 -27.11 3.46
C GLU A 2 57.40 -26.94 4.97
N THR A 3 56.34 -27.26 5.72
CA THR A 3 56.29 -28.00 7.00
C THR A 3 57.37 -27.79 8.06
N MET A 4 56.97 -27.60 9.32
CA MET A 4 57.03 -28.68 10.32
C MET A 4 56.55 -28.25 11.71
N GLN A 5 55.88 -29.22 12.34
CA GLN A 5 55.48 -29.33 13.74
C GLN A 5 56.67 -29.50 14.72
N VAL A 6 56.30 -29.63 16.00
CA VAL A 6 56.97 -30.30 17.16
C VAL A 6 57.47 -29.26 18.18
N LYS A 7 56.84 -29.05 19.36
CA LYS A 7 56.54 -29.92 20.53
C LYS A 7 57.80 -30.24 21.36
N GLN A 8 57.79 -29.89 22.66
CA GLN A 8 58.42 -30.56 23.82
C GLN A 8 58.15 -29.69 25.06
N ASP A 9 57.38 -30.14 26.04
CA ASP A 9 57.67 -31.14 27.10
C ASP A 9 58.50 -30.56 28.25
N THR A 10 57.97 -30.71 29.48
CA THR A 10 58.63 -31.06 30.76
C THR A 10 57.49 -31.08 31.80
N GLU A 11 56.85 -32.24 32.04
CA GLU A 11 57.19 -33.25 33.08
C GLU A 11 56.71 -32.84 34.50
N GLN A 12 56.23 -33.69 35.41
CA GLN A 12 55.81 -35.11 35.50
C GLN A 12 55.32 -35.26 36.98
N THR A 13 54.20 -35.95 37.30
CA THR A 13 54.18 -37.29 37.97
C THR A 13 54.38 -37.17 39.51
N GLU A 14 53.59 -37.68 40.47
CA GLU A 14 53.02 -39.02 40.66
C GLU A 14 52.25 -39.10 42.04
N LEU A 15 51.44 -40.17 42.20
CA LEU A 15 51.06 -40.94 43.43
C LEU A 15 50.03 -40.35 44.43
N GLU A 16 48.86 -40.99 44.64
CA GLU A 16 48.60 -42.17 45.52
C GLU A 16 48.92 -41.88 47.01
N THR A 17 48.12 -42.17 48.05
CA THR A 17 47.29 -43.37 48.32
C THR A 17 46.46 -43.16 49.62
N ALA A 18 45.29 -43.80 49.66
CA ALA A 18 44.66 -44.59 50.74
C ALA A 18 44.65 -44.17 52.24
N ALA A 19 43.40 -44.08 52.76
CA ALA A 19 42.83 -44.64 54.01
C ALA A 19 43.44 -44.27 55.39
N PRO A 20 42.62 -44.33 56.48
CA PRO A 20 42.45 -45.65 57.11
C PRO A 20 41.02 -45.97 57.60
N ALA A 21 40.71 -47.25 57.51
CA ALA A 21 39.69 -47.93 58.29
C ALA A 21 40.14 -48.07 59.76
N PHE A 22 39.24 -47.84 60.71
CA PHE A 22 39.46 -48.17 62.12
C PHE A 22 38.55 -49.35 62.52
N GLN A 23 39.16 -50.52 62.69
CA GLN A 23 38.59 -51.70 63.33
C GLN A 23 39.12 -51.83 64.78
N PRO A 24 38.44 -52.61 65.64
CA PRO A 24 38.31 -52.35 67.09
C PRO A 24 39.42 -53.00 67.93
N PRO A 25 39.53 -52.65 69.24
CA PRO A 25 40.19 -53.51 70.20
C PRO A 25 39.19 -54.29 71.08
N LYS A 26 39.50 -55.59 71.20
CA LYS A 26 38.89 -56.61 72.06
C LYS A 26 39.40 -56.53 73.52
N LYS A 27 38.54 -56.96 74.47
CA LYS A 27 38.74 -57.85 75.67
C LYS A 27 40.03 -57.67 76.52
N LYS A 28 40.05 -57.64 77.86
CA LYS A 28 39.42 -58.38 79.02
C LYS A 28 40.14 -57.82 80.30
N PRO A 29 40.01 -58.30 81.58
CA PRO A 29 39.23 -59.39 82.23
C PRO A 29 38.50 -58.87 83.51
N LYS A 30 37.91 -59.61 84.46
CA LYS A 30 37.41 -60.98 84.67
C LYS A 30 36.48 -60.87 85.90
N TRP A 31 35.41 -61.67 85.90
CA TRP A 31 34.92 -62.42 87.06
C TRP A 31 34.74 -61.64 88.37
N LEU A 32 33.65 -60.87 88.51
CA LEU A 32 33.01 -60.65 89.83
C LEU A 32 31.55 -60.14 89.75
N LYS A 33 31.03 -59.82 88.54
CA LYS A 33 29.69 -59.20 88.36
C LYS A 33 28.55 -60.16 87.97
N TRP A 34 28.82 -61.46 87.77
CA TRP A 34 27.82 -62.42 87.27
C TRP A 34 26.83 -62.91 88.34
N VAL A 35 27.20 -62.84 89.63
CA VAL A 35 26.30 -63.20 90.74
C VAL A 35 25.27 -62.10 91.03
N LYS A 36 25.61 -60.82 90.78
CA LYS A 36 24.68 -59.68 90.94
C LYS A 36 23.72 -59.51 89.74
N ARG A 37 24.08 -60.04 88.56
CA ARG A 37 23.23 -60.01 87.36
C ARG A 37 22.13 -61.09 87.36
N LEU A 38 22.34 -62.23 88.03
CA LEU A 38 21.31 -63.27 88.17
C LEU A 38 20.15 -62.87 89.10
N ILE A 39 20.43 -62.07 90.14
CA ILE A 39 19.39 -61.59 91.07
C ILE A 39 18.57 -60.45 90.43
N ALA A 40 19.19 -59.57 89.65
CA ALA A 40 18.49 -58.53 88.90
C ALA A 40 17.64 -59.11 87.74
N LEU A 41 18.11 -60.17 87.07
CA LEU A 41 17.37 -60.82 85.98
C LEU A 41 16.13 -61.57 86.49
N ALA A 42 16.17 -62.14 87.70
CA ALA A 42 15.02 -62.78 88.33
C ALA A 42 13.93 -61.78 88.75
N VAL A 43 14.32 -60.59 89.22
CA VAL A 43 13.36 -59.52 89.58
C VAL A 43 12.73 -58.89 88.33
N VAL A 44 13.49 -58.73 87.24
CA VAL A 44 12.95 -58.23 85.96
C VAL A 44 12.06 -59.27 85.27
N ALA A 45 12.37 -60.56 85.32
CA ALA A 45 11.50 -61.61 84.79
C ALA A 45 10.17 -61.73 85.56
N ALA A 46 10.18 -61.53 86.89
CA ALA A 46 8.97 -61.50 87.69
C ALA A 46 8.10 -60.24 87.41
N LEU A 47 8.72 -59.09 87.14
CA LEU A 47 8.04 -57.86 86.73
C LEU A 47 7.45 -57.94 85.32
N VAL A 48 8.15 -58.60 84.39
CA VAL A 48 7.68 -58.82 83.01
C VAL A 48 6.54 -59.84 82.97
N ILE A 49 6.56 -60.90 83.79
CA ILE A 49 5.45 -61.86 83.88
C ILE A 49 4.23 -61.25 84.60
N PHE A 50 4.43 -60.33 85.55
CA PHE A 50 3.35 -59.59 86.21
C PHE A 50 2.71 -58.53 85.28
N LEU A 51 3.51 -57.86 84.43
CA LEU A 51 3.02 -56.93 83.41
C LEU A 51 2.38 -57.66 82.20
N LEU A 52 2.81 -58.87 81.86
CA LEU A 52 2.21 -59.68 80.77
C LEU A 52 0.96 -60.47 81.18
N ARG A 53 0.56 -60.46 82.46
CA ARG A 53 -0.69 -61.09 82.92
C ARG A 53 -1.86 -60.13 83.12
N SER A 54 -1.68 -58.83 82.85
CA SER A 54 -2.73 -57.82 83.06
C SER A 54 -3.25 -57.14 81.79
N CYS A 55 -3.02 -57.71 80.60
CA CYS A 55 -3.70 -57.28 79.37
C CYS A 55 -3.92 -58.47 78.42
N GLY A 56 -4.86 -59.34 78.80
CA GLY A 56 -5.46 -60.33 77.93
C GLY A 56 -6.97 -60.19 78.05
N GLY A 57 -7.61 -59.59 77.05
CA GLY A 57 -9.05 -59.40 76.97
C GLY A 57 -9.44 -57.96 76.62
N GLY A 58 -9.70 -57.71 75.34
CA GLY A 58 -10.24 -56.44 74.85
C GLY A 58 -10.20 -56.41 73.33
N GLY A 59 -11.37 -56.55 72.70
CA GLY A 59 -11.54 -56.53 71.26
C GLY A 59 -10.98 -55.25 70.63
N GLY A 60 -10.57 -55.35 69.37
CA GLY A 60 -10.13 -54.21 68.58
C GLY A 60 -11.21 -53.12 68.58
N MET A 61 -10.95 -52.05 69.33
CA MET A 61 -11.62 -50.77 69.12
C MET A 61 -10.82 -50.05 68.05
N VAL A 62 -11.23 -50.24 66.80
CA VAL A 62 -10.85 -49.37 65.70
C VAL A 62 -11.30 -47.97 66.12
N SER A 63 -10.36 -47.04 66.23
CA SER A 63 -10.65 -45.68 66.67
C SER A 63 -11.67 -45.04 65.72
N ALA A 64 -12.72 -44.44 66.27
CA ALA A 64 -13.84 -43.79 65.58
C ALA A 64 -13.47 -42.56 64.73
N ASN A 65 -12.19 -42.38 64.38
CA ASN A 65 -11.68 -41.18 63.71
C ASN A 65 -11.15 -41.46 62.29
N THR A 66 -11.33 -42.68 61.78
CA THR A 66 -10.79 -43.10 60.47
C THR A 66 -11.71 -42.79 59.30
N TYR A 67 -13.03 -42.65 59.50
CA TYR A 67 -13.99 -42.40 58.42
C TYR A 67 -14.97 -41.28 58.77
N ARG A 68 -15.28 -40.40 57.82
CA ARG A 68 -16.36 -39.39 57.88
C ARG A 68 -17.50 -39.83 56.98
N LEU A 69 -18.74 -39.63 57.43
CA LEU A 69 -19.94 -39.90 56.64
C LEU A 69 -20.34 -38.65 55.85
N GLU A 70 -20.67 -38.82 54.58
CA GLU A 70 -21.30 -37.78 53.76
C GLU A 70 -22.51 -38.38 53.03
N PRO A 71 -23.69 -37.73 53.07
CA PRO A 71 -24.85 -38.21 52.33
C PRO A 71 -24.73 -37.88 50.84
N ALA A 72 -25.16 -38.81 49.99
CA ALA A 72 -25.40 -38.50 48.59
C ALA A 72 -26.62 -37.59 48.48
N SER A 73 -26.45 -36.40 47.91
CA SER A 73 -27.51 -35.39 47.88
C SER A 73 -27.72 -34.85 46.46
N MET A 74 -28.96 -34.50 46.17
CA MET A 74 -29.32 -33.83 44.91
C MET A 74 -28.88 -32.37 45.00
N GLN A 75 -28.00 -31.97 44.10
CA GLN A 75 -27.49 -30.59 44.04
C GLN A 75 -27.21 -30.19 42.59
N ASP A 76 -27.13 -28.89 42.37
CA ASP A 76 -26.78 -28.36 41.06
C ASP A 76 -25.28 -28.54 40.84
N LEU A 77 -24.93 -29.15 39.70
CA LEU A 77 -23.56 -29.45 39.33
C LEU A 77 -23.18 -28.60 38.12
N THR A 78 -22.29 -27.64 38.35
CA THR A 78 -21.68 -26.84 37.28
C THR A 78 -20.28 -27.39 36.98
N VAL A 79 -20.07 -27.82 35.74
CA VAL A 79 -18.74 -28.14 35.22
C VAL A 79 -18.15 -26.86 34.67
N SER A 80 -17.01 -26.46 35.21
CA SER A 80 -16.34 -25.24 34.80
C SER A 80 -14.86 -25.45 34.59
N VAL A 81 -14.30 -24.74 33.62
CA VAL A 81 -12.86 -24.67 33.40
C VAL A 81 -12.38 -23.30 33.86
N THR A 82 -11.40 -23.28 34.77
CA THR A 82 -10.83 -22.04 35.28
C THR A 82 -9.52 -21.70 34.58
N GLY A 83 -9.33 -20.43 34.27
CA GLY A 83 -8.08 -19.89 33.75
C GLY A 83 -7.79 -18.52 34.34
N THR A 84 -6.54 -18.08 34.21
CA THR A 84 -6.13 -16.72 34.56
C THR A 84 -5.57 -16.04 33.32
N GLY A 85 -5.76 -14.72 33.25
CA GLY A 85 -5.30 -13.90 32.13
C GLY A 85 -5.17 -12.43 32.55
N THR A 86 -4.60 -11.64 31.66
CA THR A 86 -4.47 -10.19 31.83
C THR A 86 -5.41 -9.48 30.85
N ILE A 87 -6.13 -8.48 31.33
CA ILE A 87 -7.04 -7.67 30.52
C ILE A 87 -6.25 -6.87 29.50
N GLU A 88 -6.74 -6.88 28.27
CA GLU A 88 -6.23 -6.17 27.12
C GLU A 88 -7.37 -5.38 26.45
N PRO A 89 -7.07 -4.25 25.78
CA PRO A 89 -8.05 -3.58 24.94
C PRO A 89 -8.41 -4.47 23.75
N ILE A 90 -9.60 -4.27 23.16
CA ILE A 90 -9.99 -5.02 21.97
C ILE A 90 -9.01 -4.79 20.80
N HIS A 91 -8.50 -3.56 20.67
CA HIS A 91 -7.41 -3.24 19.76
C HIS A 91 -6.38 -2.33 20.44
N SER A 92 -5.10 -2.63 20.20
CA SER A 92 -3.97 -1.81 20.63
C SER A 92 -3.20 -1.36 19.40
N TYR A 93 -3.09 -0.06 19.21
CA TYR A 93 -2.31 0.54 18.13
C TYR A 93 -1.07 1.22 18.69
N LYS A 94 0.09 0.70 18.30
CA LYS A 94 1.38 1.30 18.60
C LYS A 94 1.76 2.18 17.43
N VAL A 95 1.86 3.48 17.68
CA VAL A 95 2.24 4.45 16.65
C VAL A 95 3.66 4.12 16.18
N THR A 96 3.90 4.21 14.88
CA THR A 96 5.22 3.99 14.28
C THR A 96 5.51 5.10 13.28
N THR A 97 6.78 5.43 13.09
CA THR A 97 7.20 6.35 12.04
C THR A 97 7.99 5.61 10.95
N LEU A 98 7.87 6.08 9.72
CA LEU A 98 8.71 5.65 8.59
C LEU A 98 9.84 6.64 8.31
N VAL A 99 9.82 7.80 8.96
CA VAL A 99 10.74 8.92 8.72
C VAL A 99 11.53 9.25 9.97
N LYS A 100 12.63 9.97 9.77
CA LYS A 100 13.48 10.48 10.84
C LYS A 100 13.41 12.00 10.89
N GLY A 101 13.49 12.59 12.07
CA GLY A 101 13.50 14.05 12.23
C GLY A 101 13.15 14.49 13.65
N GLU A 102 13.14 15.79 13.87
CA GLU A 102 12.71 16.40 15.14
C GLU A 102 11.19 16.57 15.15
N ILE A 103 10.55 16.31 16.30
CA ILE A 103 9.11 16.55 16.49
C ILE A 103 8.87 18.04 16.71
N LEU A 104 8.10 18.66 15.83
CA LEU A 104 7.71 20.08 15.89
C LEU A 104 6.39 20.30 16.65
N GLU A 105 5.45 19.37 16.54
CA GLU A 105 4.12 19.49 17.13
C GLU A 105 3.62 18.12 17.60
N ALA A 106 3.04 18.08 18.80
CA ALA A 106 2.36 16.92 19.36
C ALA A 106 1.09 17.39 20.11
N PRO A 107 -0.04 17.60 19.41
CA PRO A 107 -1.21 18.29 19.97
C PRO A 107 -2.14 17.36 20.76
N PHE A 108 -1.58 16.45 21.55
CA PHE A 108 -2.31 15.50 22.38
C PHE A 108 -1.53 15.20 23.67
N GLU A 109 -2.24 14.81 24.71
CA GLU A 109 -1.68 14.33 25.97
C GLU A 109 -2.17 12.93 26.33
N GLU A 110 -1.52 12.29 27.30
CA GLU A 110 -1.98 11.00 27.83
C GLU A 110 -3.38 11.14 28.45
N GLY A 111 -4.27 10.20 28.12
CA GLY A 111 -5.67 10.21 28.51
C GLY A 111 -6.61 10.93 27.53
N ASP A 112 -6.08 11.63 26.53
CA ASP A 112 -6.92 12.26 25.50
C ASP A 112 -7.59 11.21 24.60
N THR A 113 -8.81 11.53 24.17
CA THR A 113 -9.53 10.74 23.15
C THR A 113 -9.18 11.29 21.77
N VAL A 114 -8.66 10.42 20.90
CA VAL A 114 -8.30 10.72 19.52
C VAL A 114 -9.21 9.97 18.56
N HIS A 115 -9.56 10.61 17.46
CA HIS A 115 -10.30 10.00 16.37
C HIS A 115 -9.36 9.57 15.26
N LYS A 116 -9.82 8.65 14.43
CA LYS A 116 -9.10 8.24 13.23
C LYS A 116 -8.86 9.45 12.31
N GLY A 117 -7.58 9.68 11.98
CA GLY A 117 -7.12 10.79 11.16
C GLY A 117 -6.64 12.01 11.96
N ASP A 118 -6.85 12.05 13.28
CA ASP A 118 -6.33 13.12 14.12
C ASP A 118 -4.79 13.13 14.09
N VAL A 119 -4.21 14.33 14.04
CA VAL A 119 -2.76 14.52 13.99
C VAL A 119 -2.17 14.23 15.35
N LEU A 120 -1.23 13.28 15.40
CA LEU A 120 -0.49 12.92 16.60
C LEU A 120 0.84 13.66 16.63
N PHE A 121 1.64 13.53 15.57
CA PHE A 121 2.96 14.16 15.52
C PHE A 121 3.19 14.84 14.17
N ARG A 122 3.82 16.01 14.20
CA ARG A 122 4.41 16.66 13.02
C ARG A 122 5.92 16.71 13.17
N ILE A 123 6.60 16.16 12.19
CA ILE A 123 8.06 16.05 12.16
C ILE A 123 8.61 17.11 11.21
N ASP A 124 9.79 17.64 11.50
CA ASP A 124 10.47 18.57 10.60
C ASP A 124 10.75 17.90 9.23
N ALA A 125 10.09 18.42 8.21
CA ALA A 125 10.14 17.91 6.85
C ALA A 125 11.07 18.71 5.93
N LYS A 126 11.96 19.56 6.47
CA LYS A 126 12.70 20.54 5.67
C LYS A 126 13.49 19.93 4.51
N ASP A 127 14.09 18.76 4.74
CA ASP A 127 14.83 18.03 3.72
C ASP A 127 13.94 17.56 2.56
N VAL A 128 12.72 17.11 2.88
CA VAL A 128 11.76 16.64 1.88
C VAL A 128 11.11 17.82 1.15
N GLU A 129 10.82 18.93 1.83
CA GLU A 129 10.38 20.16 1.17
C GLU A 129 11.40 20.63 0.12
N ASN A 130 12.69 20.62 0.47
CA ASN A 130 13.76 20.97 -0.45
C ASN A 130 13.83 19.97 -1.63
N SER A 131 13.61 18.68 -1.38
CA SER A 131 13.53 17.64 -2.42
C SER A 131 12.35 17.86 -3.37
N ILE A 132 11.16 18.21 -2.86
CA ILE A 132 9.98 18.56 -3.66
C ILE A 132 10.29 19.77 -4.54
N GLN A 133 10.93 20.80 -4.00
CA GLN A 133 11.31 21.98 -4.77
C GLN A 133 12.29 21.62 -5.91
N GLN A 134 13.28 20.78 -5.64
CA GLN A 134 14.22 20.30 -6.67
C GLN A 134 13.52 19.45 -7.73
N ALA A 135 12.61 18.57 -7.33
CA ALA A 135 11.84 17.74 -8.24
C ALA A 135 10.89 18.59 -9.11
N GLN A 136 10.28 19.64 -8.55
CA GLN A 136 9.47 20.58 -9.33
C GLN A 136 10.29 21.31 -10.38
N ILE A 137 11.50 21.79 -10.03
CA ILE A 137 12.41 22.41 -10.99
C ILE A 137 12.80 21.41 -12.10
N ALA A 138 12.97 20.13 -11.76
CA ALA A 138 13.24 19.09 -12.75
C ALA A 138 12.05 18.88 -13.72
N VAL A 139 10.81 18.91 -13.21
CA VAL A 139 9.59 18.88 -14.04
C VAL A 139 9.55 20.08 -14.98
N ASP A 140 9.78 21.28 -14.47
CA ASP A 140 9.74 22.51 -15.28
C ASP A 140 10.81 22.47 -16.40
N ASN A 141 12.03 22.03 -16.08
CA ASN A 141 13.10 21.87 -17.09
C ASN A 141 12.75 20.81 -18.14
N ALA A 142 12.16 19.68 -17.74
CA ALA A 142 11.72 18.65 -18.66
C ALA A 142 10.59 19.15 -19.57
N GLN A 143 9.65 19.94 -19.03
CA GLN A 143 8.57 20.56 -19.81
C GLN A 143 9.10 21.54 -20.85
N LEU A 144 10.07 22.39 -20.46
CA LEU A 144 10.74 23.29 -21.40
C LEU A 144 11.47 22.52 -22.51
N SER A 145 12.11 21.41 -22.17
CA SER A 145 12.75 20.53 -23.15
C SER A 145 11.72 19.92 -24.12
N LEU A 146 10.58 19.44 -23.61
CA LEU A 146 9.47 18.93 -24.43
C LEU A 146 8.91 20.00 -25.37
N GLU A 147 8.71 21.22 -24.88
CA GLU A 147 8.24 22.32 -25.72
C GLU A 147 9.24 22.63 -26.84
N SER A 148 10.53 22.69 -26.53
CA SER A 148 11.57 22.90 -27.54
C SER A 148 11.60 21.79 -28.61
N ALA A 149 11.41 20.53 -28.21
CA ALA A 149 11.36 19.40 -29.12
C ALA A 149 10.11 19.45 -30.02
N ARG A 150 8.95 19.83 -29.45
CA ARG A 150 7.69 19.98 -30.19
C ARG A 150 7.75 21.11 -31.22
N LEU A 151 8.36 22.24 -30.87
CA LEU A 151 8.57 23.36 -31.80
C LEU A 151 9.46 22.93 -32.97
N SER A 152 10.57 22.26 -32.69
CA SER A 152 11.47 21.72 -33.72
C SER A 152 10.75 20.75 -34.67
N TYR A 153 9.95 19.82 -34.11
CA TYR A 153 9.14 18.91 -34.90
C TYR A 153 8.10 19.65 -35.77
N GLN A 154 7.41 20.64 -35.20
CA GLN A 154 6.42 21.43 -35.93
C GLN A 154 7.04 22.24 -37.07
N ASP A 155 8.21 22.84 -36.85
CA ASP A 155 8.95 23.57 -37.88
C ASP A 155 9.34 22.66 -39.05
N LEU A 156 9.76 21.42 -38.78
CA LEU A 156 10.06 20.44 -39.82
C LEU A 156 8.81 20.06 -40.64
N LEU A 157 7.67 19.84 -39.99
CA LEU A 157 6.41 19.56 -40.69
C LEU A 157 5.96 20.73 -41.55
N LYS A 158 6.11 21.96 -41.06
CA LYS A 158 5.81 23.18 -41.81
C LYS A 158 6.72 23.32 -43.03
N ASN A 159 8.03 23.14 -42.84
CA ASN A 159 9.01 23.19 -43.92
C ASN A 159 8.73 22.12 -44.99
N GLN A 160 8.37 20.90 -44.60
CA GLN A 160 7.97 19.86 -45.53
C GLN A 160 6.74 20.27 -46.35
N LYS A 161 5.73 20.85 -45.71
CA LYS A 161 4.51 21.31 -46.38
C LYS A 161 4.78 22.45 -47.35
N ASP A 162 5.59 23.44 -46.93
CA ASP A 162 5.95 24.59 -47.75
C ASP A 162 6.82 24.18 -48.94
N GLN A 163 7.76 23.25 -48.73
CA GLN A 163 8.53 22.63 -49.82
C GLN A 163 7.59 21.95 -50.81
N LYS A 164 6.73 21.02 -50.38
CA LYS A 164 5.79 20.31 -51.26
C LYS A 164 4.90 21.26 -52.07
N LYS A 165 4.46 22.36 -51.47
CA LYS A 165 3.68 23.40 -52.17
C LYS A 165 4.49 24.12 -53.24
N ASN A 166 5.76 24.42 -52.96
CA ASN A 166 6.64 25.22 -53.80
C ASN A 166 7.48 24.39 -54.78
N LEU A 167 7.41 23.06 -54.76
CA LEU A 167 8.08 22.17 -55.73
C LEU A 167 7.58 22.41 -57.17
N GLN A 168 6.35 22.87 -57.35
CA GLN A 168 5.77 23.10 -58.67
C GLN A 168 6.05 24.52 -59.16
N VAL A 169 6.75 24.64 -60.30
CA VAL A 169 6.94 25.91 -60.99
C VAL A 169 5.69 26.21 -61.82
N LYS A 170 5.02 27.33 -61.53
CA LYS A 170 3.79 27.74 -62.21
C LYS A 170 3.98 29.04 -62.99
N ALA A 171 3.32 29.14 -64.13
CA ALA A 171 3.30 30.37 -64.92
C ALA A 171 2.56 31.49 -64.17
N THR A 172 3.18 32.67 -64.11
CA THR A 172 2.66 33.85 -63.41
C THR A 172 1.44 34.45 -64.11
N ASP A 173 1.46 34.44 -65.44
CA ASP A 173 0.36 34.88 -66.31
C ASP A 173 0.24 33.96 -67.55
N SER A 174 -0.71 34.26 -68.43
CA SER A 174 -0.84 33.60 -69.72
C SER A 174 0.05 34.29 -70.76
N GLY A 175 0.68 33.54 -71.65
CA GLY A 175 1.53 34.09 -72.70
C GLY A 175 2.45 33.06 -73.32
N VAL A 176 3.45 33.54 -74.07
CA VAL A 176 4.47 32.72 -74.72
C VAL A 176 5.79 32.84 -73.97
N ILE A 177 6.48 31.72 -73.77
CA ILE A 177 7.84 31.71 -73.22
C ILE A 177 8.79 32.27 -74.28
N THR A 178 9.39 33.43 -74.02
CA THR A 178 10.30 34.10 -74.97
C THR A 178 11.74 33.68 -74.81
N LYS A 179 12.16 33.45 -73.57
CA LYS A 179 13.51 33.03 -73.23
C LYS A 179 13.49 32.09 -72.04
N LEU A 180 14.27 31.03 -72.11
CA LEU A 180 14.48 30.11 -71.00
C LEU A 180 15.87 30.35 -70.40
N HIS A 181 15.95 30.46 -69.06
CA HIS A 181 17.20 30.74 -68.34
C HIS A 181 17.83 29.49 -67.72
N VAL A 182 17.11 28.36 -67.70
CA VAL A 182 17.49 27.14 -66.97
C VAL A 182 17.13 25.88 -67.76
N GLU A 183 17.86 24.79 -67.56
CA GLU A 183 17.58 23.48 -68.13
C GLU A 183 17.18 22.45 -67.04
N ALA A 184 16.50 21.38 -67.45
CA ALA A 184 16.18 20.29 -66.53
C ALA A 184 17.49 19.63 -66.03
N GLY A 185 17.63 19.51 -64.72
CA GLY A 185 18.84 19.05 -64.05
C GLY A 185 19.63 20.16 -63.34
N ASP A 186 19.34 21.44 -63.63
CA ASP A 186 20.01 22.57 -62.99
C ASP A 186 19.62 22.73 -61.51
N THR A 187 20.57 23.18 -60.70
CA THR A 187 20.32 23.53 -59.28
C THR A 187 20.10 25.02 -59.16
N LEU A 188 18.92 25.41 -58.71
CA LEU A 188 18.49 26.81 -58.64
C LEU A 188 18.28 27.23 -57.18
N THR A 189 18.47 28.52 -56.91
CA THR A 189 18.11 29.15 -55.64
C THR A 189 16.73 29.80 -55.74
N ALA A 190 16.03 29.92 -54.61
CA ALA A 190 14.78 30.67 -54.56
C ALA A 190 14.98 32.10 -55.11
N GLY A 191 14.09 32.52 -56.01
CA GLY A 191 14.14 33.79 -56.72
C GLY A 191 14.93 33.79 -58.03
N ALA A 192 15.60 32.68 -58.39
CA ALA A 192 16.29 32.59 -59.67
C ALA A 192 15.30 32.64 -60.86
N PRO A 193 15.62 33.37 -61.94
CA PRO A 193 14.77 33.42 -63.13
C PRO A 193 14.81 32.08 -63.87
N ILE A 194 13.63 31.53 -64.19
CA ILE A 194 13.45 30.28 -64.93
C ILE A 194 13.13 30.58 -66.40
N ALA A 195 12.18 31.48 -66.63
CA ALA A 195 11.70 31.80 -67.97
C ALA A 195 11.17 33.23 -68.05
N ASP A 196 11.36 33.89 -69.19
CA ASP A 196 10.69 35.14 -69.53
C ASP A 196 9.37 34.82 -70.22
N LEU A 197 8.28 35.42 -69.72
CA LEU A 197 6.92 35.26 -70.21
C LEU A 197 6.44 36.57 -70.83
N LEU A 198 5.88 36.46 -72.03
CA LEU A 198 5.31 37.60 -72.74
C LEU A 198 3.95 37.24 -73.34
N ASP A 199 2.89 37.99 -73.01
CA ASP A 199 1.61 37.87 -73.69
C ASP A 199 1.70 38.57 -75.05
N ARG A 200 1.84 37.78 -76.12
CA ARG A 200 1.87 38.27 -77.50
C ARG A 200 0.48 38.41 -78.12
N ASP A 201 -0.53 37.75 -77.55
CA ASP A 201 -1.86 37.66 -78.11
C ASP A 201 -2.73 38.85 -77.69
N HIS A 202 -2.39 39.50 -76.58
CA HIS A 202 -3.08 40.69 -76.08
C HIS A 202 -2.10 41.84 -75.81
N MET A 203 -2.52 43.05 -76.17
CA MET A 203 -1.78 44.28 -75.92
C MET A 203 -2.67 45.32 -75.26
N LYS A 204 -2.06 46.15 -74.41
CA LYS A 204 -2.68 47.31 -73.78
C LYS A 204 -2.27 48.57 -74.53
N LEU A 205 -3.25 49.36 -74.96
CA LEU A 205 -3.05 50.69 -75.51
C LEU A 205 -3.56 51.72 -74.50
N THR A 206 -2.68 52.55 -73.97
CA THR A 206 -3.06 53.65 -73.07
C THR A 206 -3.15 54.94 -73.88
N VAL A 207 -4.35 55.47 -74.03
CA VAL A 207 -4.63 56.73 -74.74
C VAL A 207 -5.33 57.72 -73.82
N SER A 208 -5.17 59.00 -74.12
CA SER A 208 -5.81 60.07 -73.36
C SER A 208 -7.11 60.50 -74.04
N PHE A 209 -8.21 60.52 -73.30
CA PHE A 209 -9.48 61.10 -73.73
C PHE A 209 -9.78 62.38 -72.96
N HIS A 210 -10.55 63.31 -73.52
CA HIS A 210 -11.01 64.46 -72.75
C HIS A 210 -11.82 64.00 -71.53
N SER A 211 -11.59 64.61 -70.36
CA SER A 211 -12.21 64.20 -69.08
C SER A 211 -13.75 64.11 -69.17
N VAL A 212 -14.38 65.01 -69.93
CA VAL A 212 -15.82 65.02 -70.16
C VAL A 212 -16.34 63.81 -70.94
N ASP A 213 -15.59 63.33 -71.93
CA ASP A 213 -15.96 62.16 -72.73
C ASP A 213 -15.63 60.88 -71.96
N ALA A 214 -14.46 60.83 -71.31
CA ALA A 214 -14.02 59.71 -70.49
C ALA A 214 -14.94 59.43 -69.29
N ALA A 215 -15.62 60.45 -68.77
CA ALA A 215 -16.61 60.30 -67.70
C ALA A 215 -17.83 59.45 -68.09
N THR A 216 -18.09 59.27 -69.39
CA THR A 216 -19.20 58.44 -69.90
C THR A 216 -18.82 56.99 -70.15
N PHE A 217 -17.53 56.65 -70.05
CA PHE A 217 -17.02 55.32 -70.36
C PHE A 217 -17.15 54.36 -69.18
N TYR A 218 -17.24 53.07 -69.50
CA TYR A 218 -17.23 51.99 -68.52
C TYR A 218 -16.31 50.85 -68.97
N VAL A 219 -15.73 50.14 -67.99
CA VAL A 219 -14.85 48.99 -68.25
C VAL A 219 -15.63 47.91 -69.02
N GLY A 220 -15.00 47.34 -70.05
CA GLY A 220 -15.60 46.36 -70.96
C GLY A 220 -16.33 46.97 -72.17
N GLN A 221 -16.44 48.30 -72.27
CA GLN A 221 -17.00 48.95 -73.46
C GLN A 221 -16.10 48.71 -74.69
N SER A 222 -16.71 48.41 -75.83
CA SER A 222 -15.98 48.19 -77.09
C SER A 222 -15.42 49.48 -77.66
N ALA A 223 -14.22 49.38 -78.23
CA ALA A 223 -13.48 50.48 -78.83
C ALA A 223 -12.92 50.06 -80.18
N THR A 224 -12.80 51.03 -81.09
CA THR A 224 -12.10 50.86 -82.36
C THR A 224 -10.73 51.51 -82.23
N ILE A 225 -9.67 50.73 -82.39
CA ILE A 225 -8.29 51.16 -82.27
C ILE A 225 -7.72 51.24 -83.69
N ARG A 226 -7.16 52.39 -84.06
CA ARG A 226 -6.46 52.58 -85.32
C ARG A 226 -4.96 52.61 -85.06
N VAL A 227 -4.24 51.70 -85.71
CA VAL A 227 -2.79 51.58 -85.58
C VAL A 227 -2.11 52.62 -86.48
N ASP A 228 -1.22 53.41 -85.91
CA ASP A 228 -0.52 54.46 -86.65
C ASP A 228 0.50 53.84 -87.61
N GLY A 229 0.67 54.44 -88.80
CA GLY A 229 1.56 53.94 -89.84
C GLY A 229 0.92 52.92 -90.78
N THR A 230 0.19 51.93 -90.28
CA THR A 230 -0.51 50.92 -91.12
C THR A 230 -1.93 51.35 -91.51
N GLY A 231 -2.60 52.14 -90.66
CA GLY A 231 -3.98 52.56 -90.88
C GLY A 231 -5.01 51.45 -90.61
N GLU A 232 -4.58 50.28 -90.13
CA GLU A 232 -5.47 49.16 -89.79
C GLU A 232 -6.32 49.50 -88.56
N SER A 233 -7.56 49.03 -88.57
CA SER A 233 -8.51 49.19 -87.46
C SER A 233 -8.73 47.85 -86.77
N LEU A 234 -8.39 47.81 -85.48
CA LEU A 234 -8.56 46.66 -84.59
C LEU A 234 -9.68 46.93 -83.60
N THR A 235 -10.35 45.87 -83.16
CA THR A 235 -11.36 45.94 -82.12
C THR A 235 -10.73 45.63 -80.77
N GLY A 236 -11.04 46.43 -79.76
CA GLY A 236 -10.61 46.21 -78.38
C GLY A 236 -11.69 46.59 -77.39
N THR A 237 -11.39 46.46 -76.11
CA THR A 237 -12.29 46.81 -75.01
C THR A 237 -11.57 47.64 -73.97
N ILE A 238 -12.29 48.51 -73.25
CA ILE A 238 -11.70 49.26 -72.14
C ILE A 238 -11.32 48.31 -71.01
N ASP A 239 -10.04 48.27 -70.64
CA ASP A 239 -9.47 47.48 -69.55
C ASP A 239 -9.53 48.25 -68.22
N SER A 240 -9.13 49.53 -68.24
CA SER A 240 -9.22 50.40 -67.07
C SER A 240 -9.29 51.87 -67.47
N ILE A 241 -9.85 52.67 -66.58
CA ILE A 241 -9.96 54.14 -66.71
C ILE A 241 -9.27 54.74 -65.49
N ALA A 242 -8.37 55.70 -65.70
CA ALA A 242 -7.64 56.35 -64.61
C ALA A 242 -8.59 57.08 -63.67
N ALA A 243 -8.32 57.01 -62.37
CA ALA A 243 -9.15 57.63 -61.33
C ALA A 243 -9.01 59.16 -61.26
N THR A 244 -7.93 59.70 -61.84
CA THR A 244 -7.58 61.12 -61.75
C THR A 244 -7.43 61.72 -63.14
N ASP A 245 -7.85 62.99 -63.26
CA ASP A 245 -7.59 63.78 -64.45
C ASP A 245 -6.16 64.30 -64.45
N SER A 246 -5.54 64.33 -65.63
CA SER A 246 -4.24 64.92 -65.87
C SER A 246 -4.35 66.08 -66.87
N VAL A 247 -3.35 66.96 -66.88
CA VAL A 247 -3.30 68.06 -67.85
C VAL A 247 -2.66 67.54 -69.13
N GLY A 248 -3.46 67.43 -70.18
CA GLY A 248 -3.05 66.97 -71.50
C GLY A 248 -2.42 68.07 -72.36
N PRO A 249 -2.00 67.73 -73.59
CA PRO A 249 -1.49 68.70 -74.56
C PRO A 249 -2.46 69.87 -74.75
N GLY A 250 -1.96 71.10 -74.71
CA GLY A 250 -2.77 72.31 -74.85
C GLY A 250 -3.57 72.72 -73.61
N GLY A 251 -3.29 72.17 -72.42
CA GLY A 251 -3.89 72.62 -71.15
C GLY A 251 -5.29 72.08 -70.86
N THR A 252 -5.74 71.08 -71.62
CA THR A 252 -7.05 70.44 -71.43
C THR A 252 -6.99 69.34 -70.36
N LEU A 253 -8.09 69.17 -69.61
CA LEU A 253 -8.21 68.03 -68.69
C LEU A 253 -8.48 66.77 -69.50
N VAL A 254 -7.55 65.82 -69.40
CA VAL A 254 -7.65 64.50 -70.03
C VAL A 254 -7.63 63.41 -68.97
N ARG A 255 -8.17 62.25 -69.31
CA ARG A 255 -8.16 61.05 -68.49
C ARG A 255 -7.60 59.91 -69.31
N GLU A 256 -6.66 59.19 -68.72
CA GLU A 256 -6.05 58.02 -69.37
C GLU A 256 -7.04 56.86 -69.37
N VAL A 257 -7.20 56.24 -70.52
CA VAL A 257 -8.02 55.05 -70.72
C VAL A 257 -7.11 53.99 -71.33
N THR A 258 -6.97 52.88 -70.62
CA THR A 258 -6.22 51.71 -71.09
C THR A 258 -7.18 50.75 -71.77
N LEU A 259 -6.90 50.41 -73.02
CA LEU A 259 -7.70 49.51 -73.84
C LEU A 259 -6.95 48.20 -74.03
N MET A 260 -7.62 47.08 -73.85
CA MET A 260 -7.13 45.76 -74.24
C MET A 260 -7.45 45.51 -75.71
N VAL A 261 -6.45 45.11 -76.49
CA VAL A 261 -6.55 44.85 -77.92
C VAL A 261 -5.96 43.48 -78.23
N ASN A 262 -6.67 42.68 -79.03
CA ASN A 262 -6.14 41.41 -79.52
C ASN A 262 -5.12 41.69 -80.63
N ASN A 263 -3.91 41.14 -80.49
CA ASN A 263 -2.84 41.33 -81.45
C ASN A 263 -2.94 40.25 -82.56
N PRO A 264 -3.18 40.61 -83.82
CA PRO A 264 -3.18 39.66 -84.93
C PRO A 264 -1.77 39.18 -85.35
N GLY A 265 -0.73 39.59 -84.61
CA GLY A 265 0.68 39.19 -84.82
C GLY A 265 1.56 40.26 -85.46
N ALA A 266 1.02 41.44 -85.75
CA ALA A 266 1.73 42.56 -86.38
C ALA A 266 2.11 43.70 -85.41
N LEU A 267 1.57 43.70 -84.18
CA LEU A 267 1.82 44.74 -83.18
C LEU A 267 2.98 44.40 -82.24
N SER A 268 3.68 45.43 -81.80
CA SER A 268 4.81 45.41 -80.86
C SER A 268 4.73 46.61 -79.89
N ASP A 269 5.60 46.64 -78.89
CA ASP A 269 5.76 47.76 -77.95
C ASP A 269 6.25 49.07 -78.59
N THR A 270 6.77 48.99 -79.82
CA THR A 270 7.13 50.16 -80.65
C THR A 270 5.97 50.67 -81.50
N SER A 271 4.83 49.97 -81.53
CA SER A 271 3.64 50.39 -82.27
C SER A 271 2.92 51.50 -81.51
N THR A 272 2.38 52.50 -82.22
CA THR A 272 1.49 53.52 -81.66
C THR A 272 0.10 53.41 -82.28
N GLY A 273 -0.90 53.91 -81.57
CA GLY A 273 -2.26 53.92 -82.06
C GLY A 273 -3.13 55.00 -81.43
N THR A 274 -4.24 55.27 -82.10
CA THR A 274 -5.33 56.11 -81.64
C THR A 274 -6.55 55.24 -81.39
N ALA A 275 -7.44 55.64 -80.49
CA ALA A 275 -8.65 54.88 -80.20
C ALA A 275 -9.90 55.76 -80.26
N SER A 276 -11.00 55.15 -80.67
CA SER A 276 -12.33 55.75 -80.68
C SER A 276 -13.29 54.86 -79.91
N VAL A 277 -13.90 55.42 -78.87
CA VAL A 277 -14.85 54.73 -77.97
C VAL A 277 -16.23 55.37 -78.16
N GLY A 278 -17.23 54.62 -78.62
CA GLY A 278 -18.59 55.15 -78.80
C GLY A 278 -18.68 56.36 -79.75
N GLY A 279 -17.76 56.48 -80.72
CA GLY A 279 -17.69 57.62 -81.65
C GLY A 279 -16.99 58.86 -81.07
N LYS A 280 -16.35 58.75 -79.91
CA LYS A 280 -15.48 59.77 -79.32
C LYS A 280 -14.04 59.38 -79.58
N ASP A 281 -13.28 60.25 -80.24
CA ASP A 281 -11.87 60.02 -80.54
C ASP A 281 -10.98 60.44 -79.38
N CYS A 282 -9.84 59.76 -79.23
CA CYS A 282 -8.85 60.12 -78.21
C CYS A 282 -8.25 61.51 -78.49
N ALA A 283 -8.00 62.26 -77.42
CA ALA A 283 -7.32 63.56 -77.46
C ALA A 283 -5.82 63.41 -77.82
N SER A 284 -5.21 62.29 -77.44
CA SER A 284 -3.84 61.94 -77.80
C SER A 284 -3.68 60.44 -77.96
N GLY A 285 -2.95 60.03 -79.01
CA GLY A 285 -2.57 58.65 -79.26
C GLY A 285 -1.57 58.12 -78.21
N GLY A 286 -1.38 56.82 -78.19
CA GLY A 286 -0.57 56.12 -77.20
C GLY A 286 0.32 55.06 -77.81
N THR A 287 1.21 54.50 -77.00
CA THR A 287 2.03 53.33 -77.35
C THR A 287 1.33 52.06 -76.90
N PHE A 288 1.44 51.01 -77.70
CA PHE A 288 1.06 49.67 -77.25
C PHE A 288 2.08 49.14 -76.24
N ALA A 289 1.61 48.41 -75.25
CA ALA A 289 2.41 47.63 -74.31
C ALA A 289 1.86 46.20 -74.28
N TYR A 290 2.73 45.21 -74.06
CA TYR A 290 2.26 43.82 -73.92
C TYR A 290 1.34 43.70 -72.70
N ALA A 291 0.27 42.91 -72.81
CA ALA A 291 -0.69 42.78 -71.72
C ALA A 291 -0.07 42.16 -70.46
N ALA A 292 0.90 41.27 -70.63
CA ALA A 292 1.76 40.76 -69.57
C ALA A 292 3.20 40.62 -70.08
N SER A 293 4.17 41.05 -69.25
CA SER A 293 5.60 40.81 -69.44
C SER A 293 6.20 40.58 -68.06
N ALA A 294 6.58 39.34 -67.76
CA ALA A 294 7.01 38.95 -66.42
C ALA A 294 8.05 37.82 -66.48
N GLN A 295 8.86 37.71 -65.43
CA GLN A 295 9.75 36.56 -65.26
C GLN A 295 9.08 35.53 -64.35
N ILE A 296 9.16 34.27 -64.74
CA ILE A 296 8.79 33.15 -63.90
C ILE A 296 10.01 32.84 -63.03
N LEU A 297 9.86 32.98 -61.72
CA LEU A 297 10.94 32.80 -60.74
C LEU A 297 10.78 31.48 -59.99
N ALA A 298 11.90 30.88 -59.58
CA ALA A 298 11.92 29.72 -58.70
C ALA A 298 11.35 30.08 -57.32
N GLN A 299 10.34 29.34 -56.83
CA GLN A 299 9.75 29.55 -55.50
C GLN A 299 10.44 28.77 -54.38
N THR A 300 11.31 27.83 -54.73
CA THR A 300 12.11 27.03 -53.80
C THR A 300 13.51 26.84 -54.37
N SER A 301 14.46 26.54 -53.49
CA SER A 301 15.80 26.11 -53.89
C SER A 301 15.80 24.60 -54.10
N GLY A 302 16.53 24.11 -55.10
CA GLY A 302 16.64 22.67 -55.36
C GLY A 302 17.05 22.37 -56.80
N LYS A 303 17.15 21.07 -57.10
CA LYS A 303 17.40 20.59 -58.47
C LYS A 303 16.09 20.54 -59.24
N LEU A 304 16.05 21.18 -60.41
CA LEU A 304 14.89 21.14 -61.30
C LEU A 304 14.82 19.75 -61.96
N GLU A 305 13.84 18.94 -61.57
CA GLU A 305 13.68 17.56 -62.06
C GLU A 305 13.08 17.54 -63.46
N THR A 306 12.00 18.30 -63.66
CA THR A 306 11.30 18.36 -64.95
C THR A 306 11.05 19.79 -65.38
N LEU A 307 11.15 20.02 -66.68
CA LEU A 307 10.73 21.24 -67.34
C LEU A 307 9.97 20.86 -68.61
N THR A 308 8.68 21.17 -68.63
CA THR A 308 7.73 20.72 -69.66
C THR A 308 7.63 21.69 -70.84
N VAL A 309 8.14 22.91 -70.68
CA VAL A 309 8.04 23.99 -71.68
C VAL A 309 9.36 24.23 -72.38
N LYS A 310 9.28 24.71 -73.62
CA LYS A 310 10.40 25.19 -74.44
C LYS A 310 10.16 26.63 -74.87
N GLU A 311 11.20 27.33 -75.32
CA GLU A 311 11.03 28.64 -75.96
C GLU A 311 10.00 28.55 -77.11
N GLY A 312 9.07 29.51 -77.14
CA GLY A 312 7.93 29.52 -78.06
C GLY A 312 6.69 28.75 -77.59
N SER A 313 6.72 28.10 -76.41
CA SER A 313 5.54 27.40 -75.87
C SER A 313 4.52 28.39 -75.30
N HIS A 314 3.23 28.15 -75.57
CA HIS A 314 2.14 28.89 -74.94
C HIS A 314 1.80 28.29 -73.57
N VAL A 315 1.65 29.14 -72.56
CA VAL A 315 1.27 28.76 -71.21
C VAL A 315 0.08 29.59 -70.74
N THR A 316 -0.72 29.00 -69.87
CA THR A 316 -1.84 29.67 -69.20
C THR A 316 -1.47 30.02 -67.77
N LYS A 317 -2.10 31.05 -67.22
CA LYS A 317 -1.92 31.45 -65.82
C LYS A 317 -2.12 30.26 -64.87
N ASN A 318 -1.17 30.07 -63.94
CA ASN A 318 -1.09 28.95 -62.98
C ASN A 318 -0.80 27.56 -63.58
N GLN A 319 -0.55 27.46 -64.89
CA GLN A 319 -0.11 26.19 -65.48
C GLN A 319 1.24 25.78 -64.92
N VAL A 320 1.37 24.50 -64.54
CA VAL A 320 2.65 23.92 -64.11
C VAL A 320 3.55 23.76 -65.33
N ILE A 321 4.74 24.35 -65.27
CA ILE A 321 5.73 24.32 -66.35
C ILE A 321 6.96 23.47 -66.00
N GLY A 322 7.11 23.08 -64.74
CA GLY A 322 8.20 22.23 -64.25
C GLY A 322 8.04 21.87 -62.78
N SER A 323 8.90 20.98 -62.30
CA SER A 323 8.94 20.54 -60.90
C SER A 323 10.36 20.38 -60.39
N PHE A 324 10.58 20.71 -59.12
CA PHE A 324 11.81 20.41 -58.40
C PHE A 324 11.77 19.00 -57.80
N GLU A 325 12.95 18.40 -57.61
CA GLU A 325 13.14 17.13 -56.91
C GLU A 325 12.75 17.26 -55.43
N GLU A 326 12.02 16.28 -54.89
CA GLU A 326 11.64 16.26 -53.47
C GLU A 326 12.85 15.90 -52.60
N THR A 327 13.17 16.77 -51.63
CA THR A 327 14.17 16.42 -50.61
C THR A 327 13.51 15.56 -49.54
N ASP A 328 14.07 14.38 -49.28
CA ASP A 328 13.54 13.50 -48.24
C ASP A 328 13.87 14.03 -46.83
N LEU A 329 12.85 14.53 -46.15
CA LEU A 329 12.91 14.96 -44.75
C LEU A 329 12.41 13.88 -43.78
N ALA A 330 12.03 12.69 -44.24
CA ALA A 330 11.40 11.67 -43.42
C ALA A 330 12.25 11.27 -42.21
N THR A 331 13.55 11.03 -42.42
CA THR A 331 14.48 10.69 -41.33
C THR A 331 14.61 11.81 -40.29
N GLN A 332 14.61 13.08 -40.72
CA GLN A 332 14.71 14.22 -39.78
C GLN A 332 13.42 14.39 -38.97
N ILE A 333 12.26 14.26 -39.62
CA ILE A 333 10.95 14.31 -38.98
C ILE A 333 10.82 13.17 -37.96
N GLU A 334 11.25 11.96 -38.32
CA GLU A 334 11.21 10.82 -37.42
C GLU A 334 12.15 10.99 -36.22
N ASN A 335 13.37 11.47 -36.43
CA ASN A 335 14.28 11.79 -35.33
C ASN A 335 13.71 12.88 -34.39
N ALA A 336 13.05 13.89 -34.95
CA ALA A 336 12.40 14.93 -34.16
C ALA A 336 11.16 14.39 -33.41
N ARG A 337 10.41 13.46 -34.01
CA ARG A 337 9.30 12.74 -33.34
C ARG A 337 9.82 11.94 -32.15
N ILE A 338 10.90 11.18 -32.34
CA ILE A 338 11.57 10.43 -31.27
C ILE A 338 12.09 11.37 -30.18
N ALA A 339 12.61 12.55 -30.55
CA ALA A 339 13.05 13.55 -29.57
C ALA A 339 11.88 14.09 -28.72
N VAL A 340 10.69 14.30 -29.32
CA VAL A 340 9.47 14.63 -28.58
C VAL A 340 9.10 13.51 -27.62
N GLU A 341 9.07 12.27 -28.09
CA GLU A 341 8.74 11.09 -27.27
C GLU A 341 9.71 10.92 -26.08
N ASN A 342 11.02 11.09 -26.31
CA ASN A 342 12.02 11.07 -25.24
C ASN A 342 11.83 12.20 -24.23
N ALA A 343 11.46 13.40 -24.68
CA ALA A 343 11.18 14.52 -23.78
C ALA A 343 9.87 14.33 -23.00
N GLU A 344 8.85 13.70 -23.58
CA GLU A 344 7.62 13.31 -22.88
C GLU A 344 7.94 12.30 -21.76
N ASN A 345 8.73 11.26 -22.06
CA ASN A 345 9.19 10.30 -21.06
C ASN A 345 10.02 10.98 -19.96
N ALA A 346 10.82 12.00 -20.29
CA ALA A 346 11.57 12.76 -19.29
C ALA A 346 10.64 13.55 -18.34
N VAL A 347 9.56 14.15 -18.88
CA VAL A 347 8.53 14.81 -18.07
C VAL A 347 7.84 13.82 -17.13
N GLU A 348 7.44 12.65 -17.64
CA GLU A 348 6.80 11.61 -16.83
C GLU A 348 7.72 11.15 -15.69
N ASN A 349 8.99 10.85 -15.97
CA ASN A 349 9.95 10.47 -14.94
C ASN A 349 10.17 11.56 -13.88
N ALA A 350 10.25 12.83 -14.29
CA ALA A 350 10.35 13.95 -13.38
C ALA A 350 9.09 14.09 -12.50
N GLN A 351 7.90 13.89 -13.07
CA GLN A 351 6.64 13.91 -12.34
C GLN A 351 6.52 12.76 -11.33
N LEU A 352 6.96 11.55 -11.69
CA LEU A 352 7.02 10.42 -10.76
C LEU A 352 7.96 10.71 -9.59
N THR A 353 9.10 11.34 -9.86
CA THR A 353 10.05 11.75 -8.81
C THR A 353 9.45 12.80 -7.89
N LEU A 354 8.75 13.80 -8.44
CA LEU A 354 8.00 14.79 -7.67
C LEU A 354 6.92 14.14 -6.80
N LYS A 355 6.15 13.22 -7.38
CA LYS A 355 5.13 12.47 -6.64
C LYS A 355 5.72 11.67 -5.49
N ASN A 356 6.82 10.94 -5.71
CA ASN A 356 7.49 10.19 -4.65
C ASN A 356 7.98 11.11 -3.51
N ALA A 357 8.46 12.32 -3.85
CA ALA A 357 8.85 13.30 -2.86
C ALA A 357 7.63 13.86 -2.07
N GLN A 358 6.48 14.04 -2.73
CA GLN A 358 5.22 14.43 -2.10
C GLN A 358 4.67 13.32 -1.19
N ASP A 359 4.63 12.07 -1.65
CA ASP A 359 4.20 10.91 -0.85
C ASP A 359 5.13 10.76 0.38
N SER A 360 6.41 11.06 0.23
CA SER A 360 7.35 11.08 1.34
C SER A 360 7.05 12.17 2.37
N LEU A 361 6.49 13.31 1.96
CA LEU A 361 6.10 14.41 2.86
C LEU A 361 4.91 14.02 3.74
N GLU A 362 3.97 13.26 3.22
CA GLU A 362 2.81 12.78 4.00
C GLU A 362 3.25 11.96 5.21
N ASN A 363 4.35 11.21 5.08
CA ASN A 363 4.90 10.41 6.18
C ASN A 363 5.49 11.26 7.34
N TYR A 364 5.68 12.57 7.18
CA TYR A 364 6.12 13.49 8.25
C TYR A 364 4.95 13.98 9.12
N THR A 365 3.71 13.68 8.74
CA THR A 365 2.54 13.91 9.60
C THR A 365 1.98 12.56 10.03
N ILE A 366 2.22 12.21 11.28
CA ILE A 366 1.72 10.97 11.88
C ILE A 366 0.30 11.22 12.37
N THR A 367 -0.65 10.41 11.89
CA THR A 367 -2.07 10.48 12.27
C THR A 367 -2.51 9.21 12.98
N SER A 368 -3.60 9.29 13.75
CA SER A 368 -4.20 8.11 14.37
C SER A 368 -4.90 7.24 13.32
N THR A 369 -4.66 5.93 13.37
CA THR A 369 -5.31 4.97 12.45
C THR A 369 -6.63 4.41 12.99
N ILE A 370 -6.89 4.60 14.28
CA ILE A 370 -8.07 4.14 15.01
C ILE A 370 -8.69 5.26 15.84
N ASP A 371 -9.96 5.11 16.19
CA ASP A 371 -10.57 5.89 17.26
C ASP A 371 -10.19 5.24 18.60
N GLY A 372 -9.77 6.02 19.59
CA GLY A 372 -9.31 5.47 20.86
C GLY A 372 -8.80 6.49 21.85
N THR A 373 -8.23 6.00 22.95
CA THR A 373 -7.64 6.82 24.01
C THR A 373 -6.12 6.65 24.01
N VAL A 374 -5.39 7.75 24.14
CA VAL A 374 -3.93 7.75 24.26
C VAL A 374 -3.55 7.21 25.64
N ILE A 375 -2.80 6.10 25.67
CA ILE A 375 -2.39 5.43 26.90
C ILE A 375 -0.97 5.81 27.30
N GLU A 376 -0.08 5.91 26.31
CA GLU A 376 1.31 6.29 26.52
C GLU A 376 1.70 7.33 25.48
N LYS A 377 2.41 8.37 25.92
CA LYS A 377 3.09 9.35 25.08
C LYS A 377 4.56 9.32 25.46
N ASN A 378 5.36 8.66 24.64
CA ASN A 378 6.76 8.41 24.95
C ASN A 378 7.73 9.43 24.34
N LEU A 379 7.25 10.28 23.43
CA LEU A 379 8.05 11.33 22.78
C LEU A 379 7.35 12.69 22.88
N ASP A 380 8.16 13.73 23.13
CA ASP A 380 7.72 15.11 23.25
C ASP A 380 8.23 15.98 22.10
N VAL A 381 7.70 17.21 22.04
CA VAL A 381 8.18 18.24 21.11
C VAL A 381 9.66 18.53 21.37
N GLY A 382 10.48 18.48 20.31
CA GLY A 382 11.93 18.62 20.38
C GLY A 382 12.70 17.29 20.41
N ASP A 383 12.01 16.16 20.65
CA ASP A 383 12.65 14.85 20.55
C ASP A 383 12.94 14.47 19.10
N ASN A 384 13.99 13.69 18.90
CA ASN A 384 14.33 13.13 17.60
C ASN A 384 13.74 11.73 17.46
N ILE A 385 13.00 11.52 16.38
CA ILE A 385 12.42 10.23 16.01
C ILE A 385 13.22 9.60 14.86
N ASP A 386 13.37 8.28 14.87
CA ASP A 386 14.04 7.54 13.79
C ASP A 386 13.28 6.24 13.50
N GLY A 387 12.69 6.15 12.30
CA GLY A 387 11.93 4.99 11.83
C GLY A 387 12.73 3.71 11.62
N THR A 388 14.06 3.74 11.80
CA THR A 388 14.93 2.57 11.62
C THR A 388 15.59 2.08 12.91
N SER A 389 15.52 2.86 13.99
CA SER A 389 16.22 2.51 15.21
C SER A 389 15.31 1.72 16.16
N THR A 390 15.59 0.42 16.27
CA THR A 390 15.51 -0.22 17.59
C THR A 390 16.56 0.50 18.43
N MET A 391 16.17 1.58 19.11
CA MET A 391 17.02 2.27 20.08
C MET A 391 17.60 1.22 21.04
N SER A 392 18.89 1.39 21.38
CA SER A 392 19.68 0.51 22.27
C SER A 392 19.06 0.29 23.67
N THR A 393 17.92 0.92 23.96
CA THR A 393 17.20 0.90 25.23
C THR A 393 15.75 0.40 25.12
N GLY A 394 15.40 -0.27 24.03
CA GLY A 394 14.06 -0.83 23.81
C GLY A 394 13.24 -0.01 22.81
N THR A 395 12.38 -0.70 22.08
CA THR A 395 11.52 -0.15 21.04
C THR A 395 10.51 0.82 21.64
N THR A 396 10.88 2.09 21.79
CA THR A 396 9.97 3.12 22.28
C THR A 396 9.11 3.63 21.12
N TYR A 397 7.89 3.11 21.02
CA TYR A 397 6.85 3.63 20.14
C TYR A 397 6.50 5.07 20.56
N PRO A 398 6.34 6.04 19.64
CA PRO A 398 6.06 7.45 20.00
C PRO A 398 4.84 7.62 20.89
N ALA A 399 3.79 6.85 20.62
CA ALA A 399 2.60 6.79 21.44
C ALA A 399 1.91 5.43 21.28
N VAL A 400 1.04 5.11 22.24
CA VAL A 400 0.20 3.92 22.22
C VAL A 400 -1.25 4.33 22.42
N ILE A 401 -2.13 3.88 21.52
CA ILE A 401 -3.56 4.21 21.52
C ILE A 401 -4.34 2.91 21.68
N TYR A 402 -5.25 2.87 22.64
CA TYR A 402 -6.14 1.74 22.85
C TYR A 402 -7.57 2.05 22.41
N ASP A 403 -8.17 1.09 21.73
CA ASP A 403 -9.61 1.04 21.54
C ASP A 403 -10.24 0.44 22.81
N LEU A 404 -10.82 1.30 23.64
CA LEU A 404 -11.47 0.92 24.91
C LEU A 404 -12.98 0.63 24.74
N SER A 405 -13.48 0.50 23.51
CA SER A 405 -14.89 0.15 23.27
C SER A 405 -15.27 -1.25 23.78
N GLY A 406 -14.28 -2.10 23.99
CA GLY A 406 -14.42 -3.40 24.64
C GLY A 406 -13.09 -3.87 25.22
N LEU A 407 -13.17 -4.77 26.20
CA LEU A 407 -12.01 -5.40 26.81
C LEU A 407 -12.03 -6.90 26.54
N THR A 408 -10.86 -7.46 26.34
CA THR A 408 -10.64 -8.88 26.09
C THR A 408 -9.50 -9.39 26.95
N PHE A 409 -9.41 -10.69 27.17
CA PHE A 409 -8.22 -11.30 27.75
C PHE A 409 -8.09 -12.73 27.27
N ASP A 410 -6.86 -13.19 27.18
CA ASP A 410 -6.56 -14.57 26.83
C ASP A 410 -6.33 -15.40 28.08
N ILE A 411 -6.95 -16.58 28.13
CA ILE A 411 -6.64 -17.61 29.12
C ILE A 411 -6.07 -18.85 28.44
N ASN A 412 -5.13 -19.50 29.12
CA ASN A 412 -4.53 -20.73 28.64
C ASN A 412 -5.28 -21.94 29.19
N ILE A 413 -5.97 -22.67 28.32
CA ILE A 413 -6.72 -23.88 28.68
C ILE A 413 -5.93 -25.13 28.30
N HIS A 414 -5.89 -26.13 29.18
CA HIS A 414 -5.14 -27.36 28.94
C HIS A 414 -5.74 -28.20 27.79
N GLU A 415 -4.90 -28.94 27.07
CA GLU A 415 -5.31 -29.79 25.92
C GLU A 415 -6.44 -30.79 26.25
N LEU A 416 -6.54 -31.25 27.49
CA LEU A 416 -7.60 -32.16 27.91
C LEU A 416 -8.98 -31.49 28.01
N ASP A 417 -9.02 -30.19 28.28
CA ASP A 417 -10.24 -29.45 28.56
C ASP A 417 -10.74 -28.65 27.35
N ILE A 418 -9.87 -28.37 26.38
CA ILE A 418 -10.19 -27.52 25.21
C ILE A 418 -11.34 -28.06 24.35
N ASN A 419 -11.50 -29.38 24.26
CA ASN A 419 -12.58 -30.00 23.47
C ASN A 419 -13.97 -29.69 24.02
N GLN A 420 -14.07 -29.29 25.29
CA GLN A 420 -15.32 -28.94 25.95
C GLN A 420 -15.66 -27.44 25.81
N ILE A 421 -14.72 -26.62 25.32
CA ILE A 421 -14.88 -25.18 25.19
C ILE A 421 -15.40 -24.82 23.79
N GLN A 422 -16.43 -23.98 23.74
CA GLN A 422 -17.05 -23.51 22.51
C GLN A 422 -17.26 -22.00 22.53
N VAL A 423 -17.16 -21.39 21.35
CA VAL A 423 -17.44 -19.96 21.16
C VAL A 423 -18.88 -19.66 21.58
N GLY A 424 -19.06 -18.60 22.37
CA GLY A 424 -20.35 -18.17 22.93
C GLY A 424 -20.68 -18.70 24.32
N GLN A 425 -19.85 -19.58 24.92
CA GLN A 425 -20.05 -20.00 26.31
C GLN A 425 -19.94 -18.82 27.29
N LYS A 426 -20.77 -18.84 28.33
CA LYS A 426 -20.78 -17.83 29.39
C LYS A 426 -19.57 -17.99 30.30
N VAL A 427 -18.92 -16.87 30.61
CA VAL A 427 -17.76 -16.81 31.47
C VAL A 427 -18.03 -15.90 32.66
N GLU A 428 -17.73 -16.39 33.85
CA GLU A 428 -17.71 -15.59 35.07
C GLU A 428 -16.28 -15.13 35.36
N ILE A 429 -16.11 -13.83 35.52
CA ILE A 429 -14.81 -13.18 35.63
C ILE A 429 -14.72 -12.53 37.00
N THR A 430 -13.62 -12.77 37.69
CA THR A 430 -13.32 -12.20 39.00
C THR A 430 -11.95 -11.54 38.97
N SER A 431 -11.81 -10.40 39.62
CA SER A 431 -10.53 -9.73 39.79
C SER A 431 -10.21 -9.60 41.27
N GLN A 432 -8.96 -9.88 41.65
CA GLN A 432 -8.48 -9.60 43.00
C GLN A 432 -8.34 -8.10 43.27
N ALA A 433 -8.30 -7.26 42.22
CA ALA A 433 -8.17 -5.82 42.34
C ALA A 433 -9.52 -5.12 42.61
N VAL A 434 -10.65 -5.80 42.34
CA VAL A 434 -12.00 -5.25 42.50
C VAL A 434 -12.79 -6.15 43.45
N ASP A 435 -12.85 -5.75 44.71
CA ASP A 435 -13.45 -6.56 45.77
C ASP A 435 -14.94 -6.81 45.57
N GLY A 436 -15.34 -8.09 45.62
CA GLY A 436 -16.73 -8.52 45.72
C GLY A 436 -17.59 -8.36 44.47
N LYS A 437 -17.01 -8.04 43.30
CA LYS A 437 -17.75 -7.95 42.02
C LYS A 437 -17.39 -9.10 41.08
N THR A 438 -18.41 -9.74 40.53
CA THR A 438 -18.30 -10.70 39.43
C THR A 438 -18.72 -10.03 38.13
N PHE A 439 -17.89 -10.14 37.10
CA PHE A 439 -18.19 -9.64 35.76
C PHE A 439 -18.57 -10.81 34.85
N THR A 440 -19.40 -10.56 33.85
CA THR A 440 -19.76 -11.57 32.85
C THR A 440 -19.07 -11.27 31.53
N GLY A 441 -18.73 -12.34 30.82
CA GLY A 441 -18.23 -12.28 29.47
C GLY A 441 -18.62 -13.51 28.69
N HIS A 442 -18.13 -13.56 27.45
CA HIS A 442 -18.37 -14.66 26.53
C HIS A 442 -17.06 -15.13 25.92
N VAL A 443 -16.97 -16.42 25.61
CA VAL A 443 -15.86 -16.94 24.78
C VAL A 443 -16.01 -16.36 23.38
N ASP A 444 -15.09 -15.49 22.97
CA ASP A 444 -15.09 -14.86 21.65
C ASP A 444 -14.38 -15.74 20.62
N LYS A 445 -13.23 -16.31 21.00
CA LYS A 445 -12.41 -17.11 20.11
C LYS A 445 -11.65 -18.21 20.84
N VAL A 446 -11.64 -19.39 20.24
CA VAL A 446 -10.80 -20.52 20.65
C VAL A 446 -9.68 -20.67 19.63
N ASN A 447 -8.42 -20.49 20.03
CA ASN A 447 -7.30 -20.60 19.10
C ASN A 447 -7.05 -22.08 18.77
N ILE A 448 -6.92 -22.41 17.48
CA ILE A 448 -6.67 -23.79 17.01
C ILE A 448 -5.20 -24.17 17.23
N ASN A 449 -4.32 -23.17 17.34
CA ASN A 449 -2.89 -23.39 17.56
C ASN A 449 -2.61 -23.48 19.08
N GLY A 450 -2.32 -24.68 19.56
CA GLY A 450 -1.82 -24.92 20.91
C GLY A 450 -0.38 -24.43 21.07
N VAL A 451 -0.07 -23.89 22.24
CA VAL A 451 1.26 -23.48 22.68
C VAL A 451 1.78 -24.51 23.67
N THR A 452 2.82 -25.25 23.28
CA THR A 452 3.47 -26.21 24.18
C THR A 452 4.63 -25.53 24.91
N THR A 453 4.50 -25.38 26.23
CA THR A 453 5.56 -24.85 27.10
C THR A 453 5.99 -25.94 28.07
N SER A 454 7.28 -26.28 28.07
CA SER A 454 7.85 -27.31 28.97
C SER A 454 7.12 -28.67 28.94
N GLY A 455 6.64 -29.07 27.76
CA GLY A 455 5.94 -30.35 27.55
C GLY A 455 4.46 -30.36 27.92
N THR A 456 3.88 -29.22 28.35
CA THR A 456 2.43 -29.05 28.57
C THR A 456 1.84 -28.23 27.44
N THR A 457 0.83 -28.75 26.75
CA THR A 457 0.14 -28.06 25.65
C THR A 457 -1.09 -27.33 26.18
N ASN A 458 -1.12 -26.02 25.97
CA ASN A 458 -2.27 -25.17 26.28
C ASN A 458 -2.79 -24.47 25.03
N TYR A 459 -4.09 -24.30 24.94
CA TYR A 459 -4.78 -23.58 23.88
C TYR A 459 -5.25 -22.23 24.41
N PRO A 460 -4.78 -21.11 23.83
CA PRO A 460 -5.27 -19.79 24.17
C PRO A 460 -6.74 -19.63 23.79
N VAL A 461 -7.55 -19.19 24.74
CA VAL A 461 -8.97 -18.86 24.54
C VAL A 461 -9.16 -17.39 24.87
N THR A 462 -9.63 -16.61 23.90
CA THR A 462 -9.93 -15.19 24.04
C THR A 462 -11.35 -15.02 24.55
N ILE A 463 -11.48 -14.32 25.66
CA ILE A 463 -12.75 -13.99 26.30
C ILE A 463 -13.00 -12.50 26.14
N ARG A 464 -14.21 -12.15 25.72
CA ARG A 464 -14.66 -10.77 25.62
C ARG A 464 -15.57 -10.43 26.80
N LEU A 465 -15.35 -9.27 27.40
CA LEU A 465 -16.19 -8.77 28.49
C LEU A 465 -17.44 -8.09 27.92
N ASP A 466 -18.58 -8.35 28.53
CA ASP A 466 -19.85 -7.68 28.18
C ASP A 466 -19.96 -6.32 28.88
N GLU A 467 -19.49 -6.29 30.13
CA GLU A 467 -19.45 -5.12 30.97
C GLU A 467 -18.02 -4.93 31.50
N THR A 468 -17.42 -3.80 31.17
CA THR A 468 -16.06 -3.45 31.57
C THR A 468 -16.04 -2.85 32.98
N GLY A 469 -17.04 -2.04 33.32
CA GLY A 469 -17.17 -1.43 34.65
C GLY A 469 -15.92 -0.65 35.06
N GLU A 470 -15.27 -1.09 36.14
CA GLU A 470 -14.03 -0.51 36.69
C GLU A 470 -12.76 -1.26 36.24
N LEU A 471 -12.90 -2.26 35.38
CA LEU A 471 -11.78 -3.03 34.87
C LEU A 471 -11.00 -2.21 33.85
N LEU A 472 -9.67 -2.21 34.01
CA LEU A 472 -8.75 -1.52 33.12
C LEU A 472 -7.82 -2.53 32.44
N PRO A 473 -7.33 -2.22 31.22
CA PRO A 473 -6.22 -2.95 30.63
C PRO A 473 -5.03 -3.08 31.58
N GLY A 474 -4.37 -4.25 31.56
CA GLY A 474 -3.26 -4.60 32.45
C GLY A 474 -3.66 -5.26 33.77
N MET A 475 -4.96 -5.30 34.14
CA MET A 475 -5.41 -6.00 35.35
C MET A 475 -5.40 -7.52 35.16
N ASN A 476 -4.98 -8.27 36.18
CA ASN A 476 -5.11 -9.73 36.18
C ASN A 476 -6.51 -10.16 36.62
N VAL A 477 -7.06 -11.13 35.90
CA VAL A 477 -8.38 -11.70 36.16
C VAL A 477 -8.34 -13.22 36.19
N SER A 478 -9.25 -13.80 36.97
CA SER A 478 -9.55 -15.22 36.99
C SER A 478 -10.92 -15.43 36.33
N ALA A 479 -10.96 -16.29 35.32
CA ALA A 479 -12.14 -16.61 34.57
C ALA A 479 -12.57 -18.06 34.83
N ARG A 480 -13.86 -18.25 35.00
CA ARG A 480 -14.53 -19.54 35.13
C ARG A 480 -15.46 -19.68 33.93
N ILE A 481 -15.06 -20.48 32.93
CA ILE A 481 -15.90 -20.80 31.78
C ILE A 481 -16.90 -21.87 32.23
N ILE A 482 -18.19 -21.60 32.06
CA ILE A 482 -19.25 -22.58 32.34
C ILE A 482 -19.39 -23.48 31.12
N VAL A 483 -18.96 -24.74 31.24
CA VAL A 483 -19.02 -25.73 30.17
C VAL A 483 -20.40 -26.35 30.11
N GLU A 484 -20.90 -26.78 31.26
CA GLU A 484 -22.17 -27.47 31.39
C GLU A 484 -22.78 -27.19 32.77
N GLU A 485 -24.08 -26.99 32.80
CA GLU A 485 -24.85 -26.79 34.03
C GLU A 485 -25.94 -27.85 34.08
N GLN A 486 -25.86 -28.73 35.08
CA GLN A 486 -26.85 -29.76 35.33
C GLN A 486 -27.57 -29.44 36.64
N GLY A 487 -28.86 -29.15 36.56
CA GLY A 487 -29.70 -29.05 37.74
C GLY A 487 -30.04 -30.43 38.31
N GLN A 488 -30.08 -30.55 39.64
CA GLN A 488 -30.55 -31.76 40.36
C GLN A 488 -29.78 -33.06 40.00
N ALA A 489 -28.46 -33.04 40.10
CA ALA A 489 -27.64 -34.25 39.97
C ALA A 489 -27.40 -34.91 41.34
N LEU A 490 -27.42 -36.25 41.41
CA LEU A 490 -27.05 -36.97 42.63
C LEU A 490 -25.52 -36.91 42.77
N CYS A 491 -25.04 -36.18 43.79
CA CYS A 491 -23.62 -35.95 43.97
C CYS A 491 -23.10 -36.54 45.28
N VAL A 492 -21.85 -37.00 45.22
CA VAL A 492 -21.04 -37.32 46.40
C VAL A 492 -19.72 -36.54 46.34
N PRO A 493 -19.09 -36.23 47.48
CA PRO A 493 -17.78 -35.56 47.48
C PRO A 493 -16.74 -36.37 46.72
N ILE A 494 -15.84 -35.68 46.02
CA ILE A 494 -14.83 -36.33 45.17
C ILE A 494 -13.93 -37.31 45.95
N GLU A 495 -13.70 -37.03 47.23
CA GLU A 495 -12.92 -37.84 48.18
C GLU A 495 -13.61 -39.17 48.55
N ALA A 496 -14.92 -39.29 48.34
CA ALA A 496 -15.69 -40.48 48.66
C ALA A 496 -15.60 -41.58 47.60
N VAL A 497 -15.06 -41.26 46.41
CA VAL A 497 -15.01 -42.15 45.26
C VAL A 497 -13.57 -42.57 44.99
N ASP A 498 -13.31 -43.87 45.09
CA ASP A 498 -12.06 -44.47 44.62
C ASP A 498 -12.13 -44.69 43.10
N ARG A 499 -11.40 -43.84 42.36
CA ARG A 499 -11.32 -43.89 40.89
C ARG A 499 -10.32 -44.94 40.38
N GLU A 500 -9.35 -45.36 41.18
CA GLU A 500 -8.32 -46.32 40.74
C GLU A 500 -8.93 -47.71 40.53
N ASN A 501 -9.97 -48.04 41.30
CA ASN A 501 -10.72 -49.29 41.21
C ASN A 501 -12.02 -49.17 40.39
N GLY A 502 -12.05 -48.30 39.37
CA GLY A 502 -13.16 -48.20 38.44
C GLY A 502 -14.42 -47.52 38.98
N GLY A 503 -14.29 -46.70 40.03
CA GLY A 503 -15.39 -45.94 40.63
C GLY A 503 -16.11 -46.74 41.70
N THR A 504 -15.46 -46.98 42.83
CA THR A 504 -16.08 -47.61 44.00
C THR A 504 -16.26 -46.62 45.14
N VAL A 505 -17.42 -46.67 45.77
CA VAL A 505 -17.71 -45.95 47.02
C VAL A 505 -17.79 -46.93 48.17
N LEU A 506 -17.37 -46.50 49.36
CA LEU A 506 -17.46 -47.29 50.57
C LEU A 506 -18.75 -46.93 51.32
N LEU A 507 -19.56 -47.93 51.62
CA LEU A 507 -20.75 -47.79 52.45
C LEU A 507 -20.53 -48.45 53.82
N PRO A 508 -21.15 -47.91 54.89
CA PRO A 508 -21.16 -48.56 56.19
C PRO A 508 -21.95 -49.88 56.10
N GLY A 509 -21.42 -50.93 56.72
CA GLY A 509 -22.09 -52.23 56.77
C GLY A 509 -23.37 -52.21 57.61
N PRO A 510 -24.23 -53.23 57.50
CA PRO A 510 -25.45 -53.34 58.30
C PRO A 510 -25.20 -53.47 59.82
N ASP A 511 -23.95 -53.73 60.22
CA ASP A 511 -23.44 -53.79 61.59
C ASP A 511 -22.76 -52.48 62.06
N ALA A 512 -22.84 -51.41 61.27
CA ALA A 512 -22.30 -50.11 61.64
C ALA A 512 -22.98 -49.55 62.90
N VAL A 513 -22.17 -49.01 63.80
CA VAL A 513 -22.63 -48.44 65.08
C VAL A 513 -22.57 -46.93 64.99
N TYR A 514 -23.72 -46.29 65.18
CA TYR A 514 -23.88 -44.84 65.20
C TYR A 514 -24.10 -44.34 66.62
N ASP A 515 -23.64 -43.13 66.93
CA ASP A 515 -23.96 -42.46 68.19
C ASP A 515 -25.39 -41.88 68.18
N LYS A 516 -25.82 -41.27 69.29
CA LYS A 516 -27.15 -40.67 69.41
C LYS A 516 -27.33 -39.40 68.57
N GLU A 517 -26.26 -38.89 67.98
CA GLU A 517 -26.19 -37.68 67.15
C GLU A 517 -26.06 -38.00 65.65
N GLY A 518 -25.96 -39.29 65.29
CA GLY A 518 -25.91 -39.79 63.92
C GLY A 518 -24.50 -39.96 63.34
N ASN A 519 -23.44 -39.77 64.14
CA ASN A 519 -22.06 -39.94 63.67
C ASN A 519 -21.60 -41.40 63.77
N LEU A 520 -20.70 -41.79 62.87
CA LEU A 520 -20.16 -43.15 62.83
C LEU A 520 -19.20 -43.39 64.00
N VAL A 521 -19.54 -44.33 64.88
CA VAL A 521 -18.67 -44.78 65.97
C VAL A 521 -17.82 -45.98 65.51
N SER A 522 -18.38 -46.84 64.67
CA SER A 522 -17.64 -47.92 64.01
C SER A 522 -18.26 -48.24 62.64
N PRO A 523 -17.47 -48.32 61.55
CA PRO A 523 -17.98 -48.59 60.20
C PRO A 523 -18.53 -50.01 60.00
N GLY A 524 -18.34 -50.92 60.96
CA GLY A 524 -18.71 -52.33 60.79
C GLY A 524 -17.96 -52.99 59.62
N THR A 525 -18.64 -53.86 58.90
CA THR A 525 -18.16 -54.48 57.66
C THR A 525 -18.30 -53.49 56.50
N ILE A 526 -17.20 -52.91 56.04
CA ILE A 526 -17.23 -51.94 54.93
C ILE A 526 -17.68 -52.64 53.64
N GLU A 527 -18.77 -52.16 53.05
CA GLU A 527 -19.26 -52.62 51.74
C GLU A 527 -18.67 -51.72 50.65
N SER A 528 -17.88 -52.29 49.74
CA SER A 528 -17.45 -51.56 48.54
C SER A 528 -18.49 -51.77 47.44
N ARG A 529 -19.06 -50.68 46.95
CA ARG A 529 -20.03 -50.69 45.86
C ARG A 529 -19.50 -49.96 44.65
N THR A 530 -19.55 -50.62 43.51
CA THR A 530 -19.24 -50.00 42.22
C THR A 530 -20.39 -49.08 41.81
N VAL A 531 -20.06 -47.84 41.45
CA VAL A 531 -20.99 -46.81 41.00
C VAL A 531 -20.61 -46.35 39.60
N THR A 532 -21.61 -45.96 38.82
CA THR A 532 -21.39 -45.37 37.50
C THR A 532 -21.18 -43.87 37.67
N LEU A 533 -19.98 -43.41 37.35
CA LEU A 533 -19.57 -42.02 37.50
C LEU A 533 -20.04 -41.18 36.31
N GLY A 534 -20.55 -39.99 36.60
CA GLY A 534 -20.94 -38.97 35.63
C GLY A 534 -19.95 -37.80 35.61
N ARG A 535 -20.49 -36.59 35.45
CA ARG A 535 -19.70 -35.35 35.45
C ARG A 535 -19.09 -35.10 36.83
N ASN A 536 -18.02 -34.32 36.87
CA ASN A 536 -17.40 -33.92 38.12
C ASN A 536 -16.99 -32.46 38.08
N ASN A 537 -17.00 -31.82 39.24
CA ASN A 537 -16.37 -30.53 39.47
C ASN A 537 -15.25 -30.69 40.51
N ASP A 538 -14.74 -29.56 41.04
CA ASP A 538 -13.62 -29.56 41.98
C ASP A 538 -13.92 -30.22 43.33
N SER A 539 -15.19 -30.38 43.70
CA SER A 539 -15.60 -30.82 45.04
C SER A 539 -16.48 -32.07 45.03
N TYR A 540 -17.22 -32.31 43.95
CA TYR A 540 -18.26 -33.32 43.85
C TYR A 540 -18.21 -34.06 42.52
N ILE A 541 -18.69 -35.30 42.54
CA ILE A 541 -18.90 -36.14 41.37
C ILE A 541 -20.35 -36.61 41.31
N GLU A 542 -20.91 -36.55 40.11
CA GLU A 542 -22.23 -37.08 39.79
C GLU A 542 -22.20 -38.60 39.78
N ILE A 543 -23.21 -39.21 40.38
CA ILE A 543 -23.45 -40.64 40.34
C ILE A 543 -24.68 -40.88 39.48
N LEU A 544 -24.49 -41.55 38.33
CA LEU A 544 -25.56 -41.88 37.40
C LEU A 544 -26.32 -43.14 37.81
N ASP A 545 -25.61 -44.10 38.44
CA ASP A 545 -26.19 -45.37 38.89
C ASP A 545 -25.35 -45.99 40.03
N GLY A 546 -26.01 -46.80 40.87
CA GLY A 546 -25.38 -47.55 41.98
C GLY A 546 -25.53 -46.92 43.36
N LEU A 547 -26.16 -45.75 43.49
CA LEU A 547 -26.42 -45.10 44.77
C LEU A 547 -27.77 -44.37 44.75
N SER A 548 -28.45 -44.31 45.89
CA SER A 548 -29.71 -43.57 46.06
C SER A 548 -29.51 -42.27 46.83
N GLU A 549 -30.41 -41.30 46.64
CA GLU A 549 -30.45 -40.07 47.44
C GLU A 549 -30.56 -40.38 48.94
N GLY A 550 -29.68 -39.75 49.74
CA GLY A 550 -29.60 -39.92 51.19
C GLY A 550 -28.74 -41.10 51.66
N GLU A 551 -28.23 -41.96 50.77
CA GLU A 551 -27.28 -43.01 51.16
C GLU A 551 -25.95 -42.40 51.63
N GLN A 552 -25.42 -42.92 52.74
CA GLN A 552 -24.22 -42.37 53.36
C GLN A 552 -22.96 -43.08 52.87
N VAL A 553 -22.03 -42.30 52.32
CA VAL A 553 -20.73 -42.76 51.85
C VAL A 553 -19.65 -42.45 52.89
N LEU A 554 -18.68 -43.36 53.00
CA LEU A 554 -17.55 -43.27 53.92
C LEU A 554 -16.35 -42.63 53.22
N ILE A 555 -15.85 -41.52 53.78
CA ILE A 555 -14.61 -40.86 53.36
C ILE A 555 -13.51 -41.20 54.37
N GLN A 556 -12.39 -41.75 53.92
CA GLN A 556 -11.25 -42.02 54.79
C GLN A 556 -10.57 -40.71 55.22
N ASN A 557 -10.39 -40.55 56.53
CA ASN A 557 -9.73 -39.40 57.11
C ASN A 557 -8.20 -39.59 57.01
N PRO A 558 -7.44 -38.69 56.34
CA PRO A 558 -6.01 -38.91 56.07
C PRO A 558 -5.11 -38.90 57.32
N VAL A 559 -5.63 -38.53 58.50
CA VAL A 559 -4.86 -38.40 59.75
C VAL A 559 -4.43 -39.75 60.36
N GLY A 560 -4.91 -40.88 59.83
CA GLY A 560 -4.61 -42.22 60.35
C GLY A 560 -3.47 -42.98 59.66
N SER A 561 -3.07 -42.58 58.45
CA SER A 561 -2.18 -43.40 57.60
C SER A 561 -0.70 -43.31 57.95
N SER A 562 -0.29 -42.37 58.80
CA SER A 562 1.12 -42.13 59.16
C SER A 562 1.67 -43.09 60.22
N MET A 563 0.84 -43.86 60.93
CA MET A 563 1.32 -44.77 61.98
C MET A 563 1.55 -46.22 61.54
N ILE A 564 1.06 -46.65 60.37
CA ILE A 564 1.21 -48.05 59.91
C ILE A 564 2.55 -48.28 59.19
N ALA A 565 3.15 -47.26 58.58
CA ALA A 565 4.41 -47.40 57.82
C ALA A 565 5.68 -47.53 58.69
N VAL A 566 5.62 -47.24 60.00
CA VAL A 566 6.82 -47.20 60.88
C VAL A 566 7.08 -48.54 61.59
N MET A 567 6.16 -49.52 61.51
CA MET A 567 6.32 -50.83 62.17
C MET A 567 6.69 -51.97 61.20
N GLY A 568 6.89 -51.69 59.92
CA GLY A 568 7.32 -52.65 58.91
C GLY A 568 8.64 -52.25 58.26
N GLY A 569 9.72 -52.17 59.05
CA GLY A 569 11.10 -51.92 58.59
C GLY A 569 12.08 -52.83 59.29
#